data_AF-A0A8H4RTH5-F1
#
_entry.id   AF-A0A8H4RTH5-F1
#
_cell.length_a   1.000
_cell.length_b   1.000
_cell.length_c   1.000
_cell.angle_alpha   90.00
_cell.angle_beta   90.00
_cell.angle_gamma   90.00
#
_symmetry.space_group_name_H-M   'P 1'
#
loop_
_entity.id
_entity.type
_entity.pdbx_description
1 polymer ?
#
loop_
_entity_poly.entity_id
_entity_poly.type
_entity_poly.pdbx_seq_one_letter_code
_entity_poly.pdbx_strand_id
1 'polypeptide(L)'
;MSIYRVIINQSSEIRAIIARATSLLTDVEAPNVDGVLTTIVKSTYPRQIIILRGHHDNNNRDIIKIKILPIENKIRSDYLEFLPSTDLDQLYFLNDPIARHLDTQFRLLRHNIFGELKEALKGLINSITNNPTLLNNSKLSLGDIRAYPYTKAYISYVSFNRNRGVEAHVSFNQLYTLRKKSIPNRRKW
;
A
#
# COMPACT_ATOMS: atom_id res chain seq x y z
N MET A 1 -38.25 -8.00 -33.08
CA MET A 1 -38.21 -7.07 -31.93
C MET A 1 -36.74 -6.80 -31.61
N SER A 2 -36.23 -5.60 -31.89
CA SER A 2 -34.77 -5.32 -31.86
C SER A 2 -34.24 -5.22 -30.43
N ILE A 3 -33.09 -5.86 -30.16
CA ILE A 3 -32.38 -5.91 -28.86
C ILE A 3 -32.18 -4.51 -28.27
N TYR A 4 -32.00 -3.50 -29.12
CA TYR A 4 -31.89 -2.09 -28.74
C TYR A 4 -33.11 -1.56 -27.98
N ARG A 5 -34.32 -2.00 -28.37
CA ARG A 5 -35.58 -1.60 -27.74
C ARG A 5 -35.78 -2.25 -26.36
N VAL A 6 -35.21 -3.44 -26.16
CA VAL A 6 -35.23 -4.15 -24.86
C VAL A 6 -34.33 -3.45 -23.84
N ILE A 7 -33.13 -3.03 -24.25
CA ILE A 7 -32.17 -2.33 -23.37
C ILE A 7 -32.69 -0.95 -22.93
N ILE A 8 -33.33 -0.22 -23.85
CA ILE A 8 -33.92 1.09 -23.55
C ILE A 8 -35.06 0.95 -22.53
N ASN A 9 -35.94 -0.04 -22.74
CA ASN A 9 -37.06 -0.29 -21.83
C ASN A 9 -36.58 -0.69 -20.42
N GLN A 10 -35.56 -1.55 -20.30
CA GLN A 10 -35.00 -1.89 -18.99
C GLN A 10 -34.37 -0.67 -18.29
N SER A 11 -33.72 0.21 -19.04
CA SER A 11 -33.14 1.44 -18.48
C SER A 11 -34.20 2.43 -18.00
N SER A 12 -35.36 2.52 -18.67
CA SER A 12 -36.47 3.36 -18.21
C SER A 12 -37.12 2.81 -16.95
N GLU A 13 -37.30 1.48 -16.86
CA GLU A 13 -37.84 0.82 -15.67
C GLU A 13 -36.95 1.05 -14.44
N ILE A 14 -35.64 0.87 -14.58
CA ILE A 14 -34.67 1.11 -13.49
C ILE A 14 -34.73 2.57 -13.02
N ARG A 15 -34.79 3.53 -13.95
CA ARG A 15 -34.91 4.96 -13.59
C ARG A 15 -36.22 5.27 -12.87
N ALA A 16 -37.32 4.63 -13.28
CA ALA A 16 -38.62 4.80 -12.62
C ALA A 16 -38.63 4.21 -11.20
N ILE A 17 -37.96 3.07 -10.99
CA ILE A 17 -37.79 2.47 -9.66
C ILE A 17 -36.96 3.38 -8.76
N ILE A 18 -35.86 3.94 -9.27
CA ILE A 18 -35.03 4.90 -8.53
C ILE A 18 -35.85 6.13 -8.15
N ALA A 19 -36.60 6.72 -9.09
CA ALA A 19 -37.42 7.90 -8.83
C ALA A 19 -38.49 7.66 -7.74
N ARG A 20 -39.14 6.49 -7.76
CA ARG A 20 -40.10 6.10 -6.72
C ARG A 20 -39.43 5.91 -5.36
N ALA A 21 -38.26 5.26 -5.32
CA ALA A 21 -37.50 5.07 -4.09
C ALA A 21 -37.02 6.41 -3.50
N THR A 22 -36.57 7.35 -4.34
CA THR A 22 -36.18 8.70 -3.88
C THR A 22 -37.37 9.52 -3.38
N SER A 23 -38.55 9.38 -4.02
CA SER A 23 -39.78 10.05 -3.58
C SER A 23 -40.31 9.50 -2.25
N LEU A 24 -40.10 8.21 -1.97
CA LEU A 24 -40.46 7.59 -0.69
C LEU A 24 -39.54 8.02 0.47
N LEU A 25 -38.32 8.46 0.16
CA LEU A 25 -37.37 8.96 1.15
C LEU A 25 -37.59 10.45 1.49
N THR A 26 -38.29 11.21 0.65
CA THR A 26 -38.56 12.63 0.87
C THR A 26 -39.77 12.91 1.77
N ASP A 27 -40.59 11.90 2.07
CA ASP A 27 -41.84 12.05 2.85
C ASP A 27 -41.70 11.73 4.35
N VAL A 28 -40.48 11.58 4.85
CA VAL A 28 -40.25 11.43 6.30
C VAL A 28 -39.81 12.77 6.87
N GLU A 29 -40.77 13.68 7.02
CA GLU A 29 -40.65 14.76 8.00
C GLU A 29 -40.70 14.10 9.38
N ALA A 30 -39.56 14.06 10.08
CA ALA A 30 -39.41 13.35 11.34
C ALA A 30 -40.23 14.04 12.45
N PRO A 31 -41.13 13.34 13.17
CA PRO A 31 -41.52 13.79 14.50
C PRO A 31 -40.30 13.63 15.41
N ASN A 32 -39.84 14.75 15.95
CA ASN A 32 -38.74 14.81 16.89
C ASN A 32 -39.21 14.19 18.22
N VAL A 33 -38.95 12.88 18.39
CA VAL A 33 -39.15 12.17 19.64
C VAL A 33 -37.80 11.69 20.16
N ASP A 34 -37.56 12.09 21.39
CA ASP A 34 -36.35 12.02 22.20
C ASP A 34 -35.52 10.73 22.05
N GLY A 35 -34.23 10.88 21.74
CA GLY A 35 -33.19 9.93 22.12
C GLY A 35 -32.73 8.83 21.16
N VAL A 36 -33.34 8.63 19.98
CA VAL A 36 -32.85 7.64 19.00
C VAL A 36 -32.41 8.32 17.71
N LEU A 37 -31.08 8.42 17.52
CA LEU A 37 -30.50 8.83 16.25
C LEU A 37 -30.71 7.68 15.24
N THR A 38 -31.85 7.67 14.54
CA THR A 38 -32.04 6.81 13.37
C THR A 38 -31.11 7.29 12.27
N THR A 39 -29.85 6.84 12.35
CA THR A 39 -28.87 7.11 11.31
C THR A 39 -29.41 6.51 10.03
N ILE A 40 -29.72 7.37 9.06
CA ILE A 40 -30.16 6.97 7.72
C ILE A 40 -29.16 5.92 7.22
N VAL A 41 -29.60 4.67 7.10
CA VAL A 41 -28.79 3.57 6.56
C VAL A 41 -28.59 3.86 5.07
N LYS A 42 -27.50 4.54 4.76
CA LYS A 42 -27.13 4.87 3.39
C LYS A 42 -26.72 3.56 2.70
N SER A 43 -27.49 3.15 1.70
CA SER A 43 -27.18 1.97 0.89
C SER A 43 -25.75 2.04 0.36
N THR A 44 -24.93 1.02 0.66
CA THR A 44 -23.52 0.91 0.22
C THR A 44 -23.41 0.35 -1.21
N TYR A 45 -24.51 0.33 -1.97
CA TYR A 45 -24.57 -0.16 -3.34
C TYR A 45 -24.58 0.99 -4.36
N PRO A 46 -23.90 0.83 -5.52
CA PRO A 46 -23.12 -0.34 -5.93
C PRO A 46 -21.75 -0.42 -5.21
N ARG A 47 -21.42 -1.60 -4.67
CA ARG A 47 -20.11 -1.85 -4.05
C ARG A 47 -19.02 -1.77 -5.13
N GLN A 48 -17.93 -1.04 -4.84
CA GLN A 48 -16.85 -0.84 -5.80
C GLN A 48 -16.12 -2.16 -6.05
N ILE A 49 -16.10 -2.61 -7.32
CA ILE A 49 -15.33 -3.79 -7.72
C ILE A 49 -13.86 -3.41 -7.72
N ILE A 50 -13.06 -4.11 -6.92
CA ILE A 50 -11.61 -3.92 -6.93
C ILE A 50 -11.04 -4.52 -8.21
N ILE A 51 -10.73 -3.68 -9.18
CA ILE A 51 -10.03 -4.08 -10.39
C ILE A 51 -8.53 -3.91 -10.12
N LEU A 52 -7.81 -5.03 -10.07
CA LEU A 52 -6.34 -5.05 -10.06
C LEU A 52 -5.82 -4.45 -11.37
N ARG A 53 -5.54 -3.16 -11.37
CA ARG A 53 -5.01 -2.45 -12.54
C ARG A 53 -3.51 -2.73 -12.60
N GLY A 54 -3.01 -3.42 -13.62
CA GLY A 54 -1.67 -4.06 -13.68
C GLY A 54 -0.42 -3.17 -13.62
N HIS A 55 -0.47 -2.00 -12.97
CA HIS A 55 0.64 -1.06 -12.89
C HIS A 55 1.67 -1.39 -11.80
N HIS A 56 1.34 -2.27 -10.86
CA HIS A 56 2.23 -2.69 -9.78
C HIS A 56 2.37 -4.20 -9.71
N ASP A 57 3.54 -4.66 -9.27
CA ASP A 57 3.78 -6.05 -8.86
C ASP A 57 2.74 -6.53 -7.84
N ASN A 58 2.34 -5.66 -6.90
CA ASN A 58 1.26 -5.95 -5.95
C ASN A 58 -0.13 -6.05 -6.58
N ASN A 59 -0.28 -5.89 -7.89
CA ASN A 59 -1.56 -6.04 -8.58
C ASN A 59 -1.63 -7.37 -9.34
N ASN A 60 -0.65 -8.26 -9.15
CA ASN A 60 -0.73 -9.62 -9.69
C ASN A 60 -1.87 -10.40 -9.00
N ARG A 61 -2.68 -11.12 -9.78
CA ARG A 61 -3.74 -12.00 -9.27
C ARG A 61 -3.18 -13.22 -8.52
N ASP A 62 -1.98 -13.64 -8.88
CA ASP A 62 -1.31 -14.79 -8.28
C ASP A 62 -0.27 -14.29 -7.27
N ILE A 63 -0.50 -14.58 -5.98
CA ILE A 63 0.39 -14.16 -4.89
C ILE A 63 1.80 -14.70 -5.01
N ILE A 64 1.97 -15.87 -5.62
CA ILE A 64 3.28 -16.53 -5.76
C ILE A 64 4.19 -15.72 -6.69
N LYS A 65 3.59 -14.94 -7.59
CA LYS A 65 4.32 -14.10 -8.54
C LYS A 65 4.67 -12.72 -7.96
N ILE A 66 4.15 -12.35 -6.79
CA ILE A 66 4.41 -11.07 -6.15
C ILE A 66 5.76 -11.10 -5.45
N LYS A 67 6.59 -10.09 -5.69
CA LYS A 67 7.87 -9.95 -4.97
C LYS A 67 7.63 -9.46 -3.54
N ILE A 68 8.22 -10.15 -2.57
CA ILE A 68 8.13 -9.79 -1.14
C ILE A 68 8.62 -8.35 -0.92
N LEU A 69 9.84 -8.04 -1.39
CA LEU A 69 10.37 -6.68 -1.32
C LEU A 69 9.71 -5.76 -2.38
N PRO A 70 9.46 -4.50 -2.06
CA PRO A 70 9.04 -3.51 -3.06
C PRO A 70 10.08 -3.38 -4.18
N ILE A 71 9.60 -3.33 -5.42
CA ILE A 71 10.46 -3.10 -6.60
C ILE A 71 10.66 -1.59 -6.79
N GLU A 72 11.80 -1.18 -7.33
CA GLU A 72 12.13 0.22 -7.62
C GLU A 72 11.01 0.98 -8.38
N ASN A 73 10.45 0.37 -9.43
CA ASN A 73 9.34 0.96 -10.19
C ASN A 73 8.09 1.22 -9.33
N LYS A 74 7.86 0.38 -8.33
CA LYS A 74 6.76 0.55 -7.37
C LYS A 74 7.07 1.69 -6.39
N ILE A 75 8.32 1.81 -5.94
CA ILE A 75 8.77 2.88 -5.03
C ILE A 75 8.63 4.25 -5.72
N ARG A 76 8.99 4.36 -7.00
CA ARG A 76 8.89 5.61 -7.76
C ARG A 76 7.49 5.98 -8.22
N SER A 77 6.54 5.05 -8.16
CA SER A 77 5.20 5.25 -8.68
C SER A 77 4.32 6.08 -7.75
N ASP A 78 3.45 6.91 -8.33
CA ASP A 78 2.42 7.68 -7.62
C ASP A 78 1.08 6.95 -7.52
N TYR A 79 0.91 5.83 -8.22
CA TYR A 79 -0.28 5.00 -8.11
C TYR A 79 -0.42 4.39 -6.70
N LEU A 80 -1.66 4.37 -6.21
CA LEU A 80 -2.01 3.71 -4.97
C LEU A 80 -1.81 2.20 -5.09
N GLU A 81 -1.12 1.64 -4.09
CA GLU A 81 -0.98 0.20 -3.96
C GLU A 81 -2.33 -0.42 -3.65
N PHE A 82 -2.66 -1.53 -4.32
CA PHE A 82 -3.83 -2.30 -3.96
C PHE A 82 -3.69 -2.87 -2.56
N LEU A 83 -4.60 -2.53 -1.65
CA LEU A 83 -4.75 -3.18 -0.36
C LEU A 83 -6.09 -3.89 -0.30
N PRO A 84 -6.11 -5.20 -0.02
CA PRO A 84 -7.35 -5.95 0.11
C PRO A 84 -8.09 -5.51 1.38
N SER A 85 -9.42 -5.50 1.28
CA SER A 85 -10.28 -5.28 2.45
C SER A 85 -10.34 -6.51 3.32
N THR A 86 -10.45 -6.30 4.62
CA THR A 86 -10.75 -7.35 5.60
C THR A 86 -12.24 -7.70 5.66
N ASP A 87 -13.10 -6.88 5.07
CA ASP A 87 -14.53 -7.18 4.91
C ASP A 87 -14.73 -8.35 3.95
N LEU A 88 -15.27 -9.47 4.45
CA LEU A 88 -15.56 -10.67 3.67
C LEU A 88 -16.74 -10.48 2.71
N ASP A 89 -17.65 -9.55 3.00
CA ASP A 89 -18.80 -9.25 2.13
C ASP A 89 -18.40 -8.38 0.93
N GLN A 90 -17.18 -7.86 0.92
CA GLN A 90 -16.66 -7.13 -0.22
C GLN A 90 -16.31 -8.09 -1.36
N LEU A 91 -16.70 -7.74 -2.60
CA LEU A 91 -16.38 -8.50 -3.79
C LEU A 91 -14.85 -8.62 -3.95
N TYR A 92 -14.39 -9.86 -4.13
CA TYR A 92 -12.99 -10.20 -4.32
C TYR A 92 -12.82 -11.01 -5.61
N PHE A 93 -11.62 -10.94 -6.22
CA PHE A 93 -11.36 -11.66 -7.47
C PHE A 93 -11.08 -13.16 -7.25
N LEU A 94 -10.81 -13.60 -6.01
CA LEU A 94 -10.74 -15.00 -5.62
C LEU A 94 -12.06 -15.42 -4.98
N ASN A 95 -12.64 -16.50 -5.51
CA ASN A 95 -13.89 -17.08 -5.02
C ASN A 95 -13.67 -18.09 -3.89
N ASP A 96 -12.47 -18.70 -3.82
CA ASP A 96 -12.12 -19.61 -2.73
C ASP A 96 -11.82 -18.83 -1.44
N PRO A 97 -12.56 -19.07 -0.34
CA PRO A 97 -12.38 -18.32 0.91
C PRO A 97 -10.99 -18.47 1.51
N ILE A 98 -10.36 -19.64 1.39
CA ILE A 98 -9.04 -19.91 1.98
C ILE A 98 -7.96 -19.17 1.19
N ALA A 99 -7.95 -19.31 -0.15
CA ALA A 99 -7.04 -18.58 -1.01
C ALA A 99 -7.20 -17.06 -0.86
N ARG A 100 -8.44 -16.56 -0.76
CA ARG A 100 -8.72 -15.16 -0.47
C ARG A 100 -8.10 -14.73 0.86
N HIS A 101 -8.30 -15.50 1.93
CA HIS A 101 -7.76 -15.16 3.24
C HIS A 101 -6.22 -15.08 3.20
N LEU A 102 -5.57 -16.08 2.61
CA LEU A 102 -4.11 -16.10 2.47
C LEU A 102 -3.59 -14.93 1.64
N ASP A 103 -4.24 -14.62 0.51
CA ASP A 103 -3.89 -13.49 -0.34
C ASP A 103 -4.04 -12.15 0.39
N THR A 104 -5.14 -11.98 1.13
CA THR A 104 -5.39 -10.79 1.97
C THR A 104 -4.28 -10.63 3.01
N GLN A 105 -4.00 -11.67 3.79
CA GLN A 105 -2.99 -11.62 4.84
C GLN A 105 -1.59 -11.36 4.29
N PHE A 106 -1.22 -12.01 3.18
CA PHE A 106 0.07 -11.78 2.53
C PHE A 106 0.26 -10.32 2.13
N ARG A 107 -0.73 -9.71 1.46
CA ARG A 107 -0.63 -8.32 0.98
C ARG A 107 -0.61 -7.32 2.14
N LEU A 108 -1.46 -7.53 3.15
CA LEU A 108 -1.49 -6.66 4.34
C LEU A 108 -0.21 -6.78 5.15
N LEU A 109 0.29 -8.00 5.39
CA LEU A 109 1.55 -8.21 6.12
C LEU A 109 2.72 -7.56 5.39
N ARG A 110 2.81 -7.76 4.07
CA ARG A 110 3.82 -7.11 3.25
C ARG A 110 3.73 -5.58 3.34
N HIS A 111 2.52 -5.02 3.30
CA HIS A 111 2.33 -3.58 3.45
C HIS A 111 2.73 -3.10 4.85
N ASN A 112 2.38 -3.82 5.91
CA ASN A 112 2.74 -3.44 7.28
C ASN A 112 4.26 -3.45 7.49
N ILE A 113 4.99 -4.40 6.89
CA ILE A 113 6.44 -4.49 7.03
C ILE A 113 7.16 -3.43 6.19
N PHE A 114 6.72 -3.24 4.94
CA PHE A 114 7.48 -2.44 3.95
C PHE A 114 6.81 -1.12 3.56
N GLY A 115 5.61 -0.81 4.05
CA GLY A 115 4.83 0.37 3.68
C GLY A 115 5.56 1.66 4.02
N GLU A 116 5.96 1.80 5.29
CA GLU A 116 6.72 2.96 5.76
C GLU A 116 8.08 3.06 5.04
N LEU A 117 8.82 1.95 4.94
CA LEU A 117 10.10 1.90 4.22
C LEU A 117 9.97 2.35 2.76
N LYS A 118 8.89 1.93 2.08
CA LYS A 118 8.62 2.31 0.68
C LYS A 118 8.42 3.83 0.56
N GLU A 119 7.59 4.42 1.40
CA GLU A 119 7.34 5.87 1.39
C GLU A 119 8.60 6.68 1.75
N ALA A 120 9.33 6.21 2.75
CA ALA A 120 10.65 6.72 3.11
C ALA A 120 11.61 6.75 1.91
N LEU A 121 11.80 5.60 1.26
CA LEU A 121 12.69 5.48 0.09
C LEU A 121 12.21 6.34 -1.08
N LYS A 122 10.90 6.44 -1.31
CA LYS A 122 10.33 7.33 -2.32
C LYS A 122 10.70 8.79 -2.04
N GLY A 123 10.51 9.25 -0.81
CA GLY A 123 10.90 10.60 -0.38
C GLY A 123 12.40 10.85 -0.55
N LEU A 124 13.25 9.87 -0.22
CA LEU A 124 14.69 9.97 -0.39
C LEU A 124 15.10 10.06 -1.86
N ILE A 125 14.59 9.17 -2.70
CA ILE A 125 14.89 9.13 -4.14
C ILE A 125 14.48 10.45 -4.78
N ASN A 126 13.27 10.95 -4.48
CA ASN A 126 12.80 12.24 -4.99
C ASN A 126 13.68 13.40 -4.51
N SER A 127 14.07 13.39 -3.23
CA SER A 127 14.95 14.44 -2.67
C SER A 127 16.32 14.46 -3.36
N ILE A 128 16.94 13.29 -3.56
CA ILE A 128 18.24 13.17 -4.23
C ILE A 128 18.12 13.54 -5.71
N THR A 129 17.03 13.14 -6.37
CA THR A 129 16.79 13.45 -7.78
C THR A 129 16.68 14.96 -7.99
N ASN A 130 16.01 15.66 -7.08
CA ASN A 130 15.88 17.12 -7.13
C ASN A 130 17.18 17.85 -6.73
N ASN A 131 17.91 17.32 -5.74
CA ASN A 131 19.13 17.93 -5.22
C ASN A 131 20.22 16.86 -4.99
N PRO A 132 21.04 16.53 -6.00
CA PRO A 132 22.05 15.47 -5.91
C PRO A 132 23.12 15.73 -4.84
N THR A 133 23.34 17.00 -4.48
CA THR A 133 24.29 17.43 -3.44
C THR A 133 23.91 16.92 -2.05
N LEU A 134 22.65 16.51 -1.82
CA LEU A 134 22.20 15.94 -0.54
C LEU A 134 22.91 14.64 -0.17
N LEU A 135 23.41 13.87 -1.14
CA LEU A 135 24.21 12.66 -0.88
C LEU A 135 25.52 12.96 -0.13
N ASN A 136 26.02 14.19 -0.22
CA ASN A 136 27.24 14.62 0.46
C ASN A 136 26.96 15.09 1.90
N ASN A 137 25.69 15.31 2.26
CA ASN A 137 25.30 15.73 3.60
C ASN A 137 25.05 14.52 4.49
N SER A 138 25.53 14.60 5.74
CA SER A 138 25.46 13.49 6.70
C SER A 138 24.06 13.21 7.27
N LYS A 139 23.07 14.05 6.95
CA LYS A 139 21.73 14.00 7.54
C LYS A 139 20.67 13.97 6.44
N LEU A 140 20.52 12.80 5.83
CA LEU A 140 19.38 12.50 4.97
C LEU A 140 18.19 12.19 5.89
N SER A 141 17.14 13.02 5.81
CA SER A 141 15.88 12.77 6.53
C SER A 141 15.07 11.75 5.75
N LEU A 142 14.79 10.59 6.35
CA LEU A 142 14.00 9.52 5.77
C LEU A 142 12.60 9.49 6.42
N GLY A 143 11.97 10.67 6.54
CA GLY A 143 10.76 10.84 7.34
C GLY A 143 11.04 10.55 8.82
N ASP A 144 10.20 9.71 9.43
CA ASP A 144 10.36 9.26 10.82
C ASP A 144 11.45 8.18 10.97
N ILE A 145 11.93 7.62 9.87
CA ILE A 145 12.99 6.60 9.90
C ILE A 145 14.34 7.29 10.12
N ARG A 146 14.99 6.93 11.24
CA ARG A 146 16.38 7.33 11.50
C ARG A 146 17.32 6.51 10.63
N ALA A 147 17.86 7.11 9.58
CA ALA A 147 18.88 6.51 8.72
C ALA A 147 20.21 7.25 8.83
N TYR A 148 21.31 6.49 8.82
CA TYR A 148 22.67 7.04 8.76
C TYR A 148 23.27 6.73 7.40
N PRO A 149 23.62 7.74 6.59
CA PRO A 149 24.21 7.50 5.28
C PRO A 149 25.67 7.05 5.41
N TYR A 150 25.99 5.93 4.78
CA TYR A 150 27.35 5.41 4.68
C TYR A 150 27.84 5.50 3.23
N THR A 151 28.87 6.32 2.99
CA THR A 151 29.41 6.52 1.64
C THR A 151 30.21 5.32 1.16
N LYS A 152 30.10 5.02 -0.15
CA LYS A 152 30.73 3.85 -0.80
C LYS A 152 30.40 2.53 -0.07
N ALA A 153 29.19 2.43 0.48
CA ALA A 153 28.71 1.19 1.06
C ALA A 153 28.44 0.16 -0.04
N TYR A 154 28.91 -1.06 0.14
CA TYR A 154 28.60 -2.19 -0.71
C TYR A 154 28.47 -3.46 0.13
N ILE A 155 27.64 -4.37 -0.34
CA ILE A 155 27.45 -5.68 0.27
C ILE A 155 28.49 -6.61 -0.34
N SER A 156 29.43 -7.10 0.46
CA SER A 156 30.49 -8.00 0.00
C SER A 156 30.06 -9.47 0.03
N TYR A 157 29.17 -9.83 0.95
CA TYR A 157 28.70 -11.20 1.13
C TYR A 157 27.31 -11.21 1.78
N VAL A 158 26.45 -12.12 1.34
CA VAL A 158 25.15 -12.42 1.97
C VAL A 158 25.06 -13.93 2.17
N SER A 159 24.68 -14.35 3.38
CA SER A 159 24.40 -15.77 3.67
C SER A 159 23.11 -15.96 4.44
N PHE A 160 22.56 -17.15 4.29
CA PHE A 160 21.34 -17.58 4.96
C PHE A 160 21.68 -18.83 5.76
N ASN A 161 21.55 -18.74 7.08
CA ASN A 161 21.78 -19.84 7.99
C ASN A 161 20.50 -20.12 8.78
N ARG A 162 20.07 -21.38 8.85
CA ARG A 162 18.83 -21.76 9.57
C ARG A 162 18.82 -21.33 11.03
N ASN A 163 19.99 -21.29 11.68
CA ASN A 163 20.13 -20.97 13.10
C ASN A 163 20.46 -19.50 13.36
N ARG A 164 21.03 -18.78 12.37
CA ARG A 164 21.46 -17.37 12.52
C ARG A 164 20.66 -16.38 11.67
N GLY A 165 19.78 -16.87 10.80
CA GLY A 165 18.99 -16.05 9.89
C GLY A 165 19.81 -15.52 8.72
N VAL A 166 19.57 -14.25 8.38
CA VAL A 166 20.26 -13.54 7.29
C VAL A 166 21.47 -12.82 7.83
N GLU A 167 22.65 -13.13 7.30
CA GLU A 167 23.89 -12.42 7.61
C GLU A 167 24.37 -11.69 6.36
N ALA A 168 24.75 -10.42 6.50
CA ALA A 168 25.30 -9.62 5.41
C ALA A 168 26.56 -8.89 5.87
N HIS A 169 27.62 -9.02 5.08
CA HIS A 169 28.84 -8.24 5.28
C HIS A 169 28.73 -6.95 4.47
N VAL A 170 28.69 -5.82 5.16
CA VAL A 170 28.60 -4.50 4.55
C VAL A 170 29.91 -3.77 4.77
N SER A 171 30.55 -3.38 3.67
CA SER A 171 31.78 -2.59 3.69
C SER A 171 31.47 -1.17 3.27
N PHE A 172 32.03 -0.18 3.97
CA PHE A 172 31.80 1.23 3.70
C PHE A 172 32.98 2.09 4.16
N ASN A 173 33.03 3.36 3.71
CA ASN A 173 34.08 4.29 4.13
C ASN A 173 34.03 4.57 5.63
N GLN A 174 35.19 4.66 6.27
CA GLN A 174 35.26 5.05 7.68
C GLN A 174 34.63 6.43 7.91
N LEU A 175 33.71 6.47 8.88
CA LEU A 175 33.04 7.69 9.35
C LEU A 175 34.05 8.77 9.75
N TYR A 176 33.80 10.00 9.35
CA TYR A 176 34.70 11.13 9.62
C TYR A 176 34.99 11.32 11.11
N THR A 177 33.98 11.13 11.97
CA THR A 177 34.10 11.21 13.43
C THR A 177 35.06 10.17 14.00
N LEU A 178 35.16 8.99 13.38
CA LEU A 178 36.05 7.92 13.81
C LEU A 178 37.48 8.12 13.31
N ARG A 179 37.69 8.84 12.19
CA ARG A 179 39.04 9.14 11.69
C ARG A 179 39.89 9.89 12.71
N LYS A 180 39.26 10.72 13.55
CA LYS A 180 39.92 11.50 14.62
C LYS A 180 40.24 10.68 15.88
N LYS A 181 39.65 9.49 16.04
CA LYS A 181 39.89 8.63 17.22
C LYS A 181 41.21 7.86 17.07
N SER A 182 41.77 7.37 18.17
CA SER A 182 42.89 6.41 18.12
C SER A 182 42.40 5.03 17.64
N ILE A 183 43.31 4.20 17.11
CA ILE A 183 43.00 2.82 16.67
C ILE A 183 42.23 2.00 17.74
N PRO A 184 42.65 1.96 19.02
CA PRO A 184 41.90 1.22 20.04
C PRO A 184 40.48 1.78 20.27
N ASN A 185 40.34 3.12 20.25
CA ASN A 185 39.02 3.75 20.38
C ASN A 185 38.13 3.57 19.15
N ARG A 186 38.72 3.32 17.97
CA ARG A 186 37.98 2.98 16.74
C ARG A 186 37.48 1.54 16.74
N ARG A 187 38.26 0.58 17.28
CA ARG A 187 37.85 -0.83 17.36
C ARG A 187 36.73 -1.09 18.37
N LYS A 188 36.61 -0.25 19.39
CA LYS A 188 35.56 -0.35 20.41
C LYS A 188 34.20 0.15 19.93
N TRP A 189 34.18 1.02 18.92
CA TRP A 189 32.96 1.52 18.29
C TRP A 189 32.44 0.51 17.27
#